data_AF-A0A848ZEK5-F1
#
_entry.id   AF-A0A848ZEK5-F1
#
_cell.length_a   1.000
_cell.length_b   1.000
_cell.length_c   1.000
_cell.angle_alpha   90.00
_cell.angle_beta   90.00
_cell.angle_gamma   90.00
#
_symmetry.space_group_name_H-M   'P 1'
#
loop_
_entity.id
_entity.type
_entity.pdbx_description
1 polymer ?
#
loop_
_entity_poly.entity_id
_entity_poly.type
_entity_poly.pdbx_seq_one_letter_code
_entity_poly.pdbx_strand_id
1 'polypeptide(L)' 'MKKDSQEIHHALHDKSSAMLMLDNKERKLLKEILGLTLKSQSARTWIAKKLGNEYLKIGEKLLKTMRGV' A
#
# COMPACT_ATOMS: atom_id res chain seq x y z
N MET A 1 23.59 -6.81 26.31
CA MET A 1 23.00 -5.56 25.74
C MET A 1 23.51 -5.47 24.30
N LYS A 2 22.67 -5.57 23.26
CA LYS A 2 21.57 -4.67 22.90
C LYS A 2 20.39 -5.49 22.34
N LYS A 3 19.17 -5.11 22.73
CA LYS A 3 17.91 -5.68 22.25
C LYS A 3 17.66 -5.17 20.83
N ASP A 4 17.64 -6.06 19.85
CA ASP A 4 17.05 -5.80 18.54
C ASP A 4 15.52 -5.79 18.67
N SER A 5 14.97 -4.68 19.17
CA SER A 5 13.53 -4.41 19.06
C SER A 5 13.27 -3.83 17.67
N GLN A 6 13.20 -4.69 16.66
CA GLN A 6 12.47 -4.36 15.44
C GLN A 6 10.97 -4.53 15.75
N GLU A 7 10.37 -3.49 16.33
CA GLU A 7 8.92 -3.39 16.43
C GLU A 7 8.32 -3.24 15.03
N ILE A 8 7.84 -4.35 14.48
CA ILE A 8 7.00 -4.36 13.28
C ILE A 8 5.55 -4.48 13.76
N HIS A 9 4.85 -3.36 13.82
CA HIS A 9 3.41 -3.34 14.02
C HIS A 9 2.75 -2.58 12.89
N HIS A 10 2.46 -3.21 11.74
CA HIS A 10 1.35 -2.86 10.84
C HIS A 10 1.19 -3.96 9.77
N ALA A 11 0.49 -5.05 10.11
CA ALA A 11 0.13 -6.09 9.15
C ALA A 11 -0.93 -5.57 8.16
N LEU A 12 -0.71 -5.76 6.85
CA LEU A 12 -1.77 -5.68 5.86
C LEU A 12 -2.46 -7.05 5.82
N HIS A 13 -3.63 -7.14 6.45
CA HIS A 13 -4.37 -8.40 6.56
C HIS A 13 -5.18 -8.64 5.28
N ASP A 14 -4.80 -9.62 4.47
CA ASP A 14 -5.64 -10.16 3.40
C ASP A 14 -6.54 -11.28 3.95
N LYS A 15 -7.73 -11.46 3.37
CA LYS A 15 -8.72 -12.48 3.75
C LYS A 15 -8.21 -13.92 3.57
N SER A 16 -7.08 -14.11 2.89
CA SER A 16 -6.45 -15.40 2.58
C SER A 16 -5.49 -15.92 3.67
N SER A 17 -5.37 -15.22 4.80
CA SER A 17 -4.38 -15.52 5.86
C SER A 17 -2.92 -15.41 5.40
N ALA A 18 -2.66 -14.94 4.18
CA ALA A 18 -1.32 -14.59 3.71
C ALA A 18 -0.90 -13.24 4.30
N MET A 19 0.04 -13.25 5.24
CA MET A 19 0.60 -12.04 5.83
C MET A 19 1.79 -11.59 4.98
N LEU A 20 1.57 -10.62 4.10
CA LEU A 20 2.65 -9.90 3.43
C LEU A 20 3.35 -9.02 4.48
N MET A 21 4.40 -9.59 5.10
CA MET A 21 5.27 -8.87 6.02
C MET A 21 6.23 -8.03 5.20
N LEU A 22 5.90 -6.75 5.05
CA LEU A 22 6.78 -5.77 4.43
C LEU A 22 7.67 -5.16 5.50
N ASP A 23 8.97 -5.04 5.23
CA ASP A 23 9.84 -4.24 6.08
C ASP A 23 9.55 -2.73 5.91
N ASN A 24 10.18 -1.90 6.75
CA ASN A 24 9.97 -0.44 6.73
C ASN A 24 10.38 0.21 5.39
N LYS A 25 11.39 -0.31 4.69
CA LYS A 25 11.87 0.22 3.42
C LYS A 25 10.95 -0.20 2.28
N GLU A 26 10.52 -1.46 2.25
CA GLU A 26 9.59 -2.01 1.26
C GLU A 26 8.22 -1.32 1.36
N ARG A 27 7.71 -1.15 2.59
CA ARG A 27 6.47 -0.39 2.83
C ARG A 27 6.59 1.05 2.34
N LYS A 28 7.72 1.70 2.60
CA LYS A 28 7.98 3.07 2.13
C LYS A 28 7.97 3.12 0.60
N LEU A 29 8.68 2.22 -0.06
CA LEU A 29 8.73 2.16 -1.52
C LEU A 29 7.34 1.96 -2.14
N LEU A 30 6.58 0.97 -1.66
CA LEU A 30 5.24 0.69 -2.17
C LEU A 30 4.28 1.85 -1.97
N LYS A 31 4.36 2.53 -0.81
CA LYS A 31 3.59 3.75 -0.53
C LYS A 31 3.91 4.87 -1.53
N GLU A 32 5.19 5.10 -1.82
CA GLU A 32 5.60 6.15 -2.77
C GLU A 32 5.14 5.82 -4.20
N ILE A 33 5.34 4.58 -4.65
CA ILE A 33 4.88 4.12 -5.97
C ILE A 33 3.37 4.31 -6.09
N LEU A 34 2.61 3.78 -5.13
CA LEU A 34 1.14 3.89 -5.13
C LEU A 34 0.69 5.36 -5.10
N GLY A 35 1.37 6.19 -4.31
CA GLY A 35 1.11 7.62 -4.23
C GLY A 35 1.35 8.36 -5.55
N LEU A 36 2.44 8.06 -6.25
CA LEU A 36 2.75 8.63 -7.57
C LEU A 36 1.74 8.16 -8.62
N THR A 37 1.44 6.85 -8.64
CA THR A 37 0.44 6.26 -9.54
C THR A 37 -0.93 6.91 -9.36
N LEU A 38 -1.40 7.09 -8.13
CA LEU A 38 -2.73 7.68 -7.86
C LEU A 38 -2.78 9.20 -8.07
N LYS A 39 -1.64 9.90 -8.10
CA LYS A 39 -1.58 11.33 -8.48
C LYS A 39 -1.55 11.54 -9.98
N SER A 40 -1.11 10.55 -10.76
CA SER A 40 -0.99 10.66 -12.22
C SER A 40 -2.34 10.45 -12.91
N GLN A 41 -2.80 11.46 -13.66
CA GLN A 41 -4.07 11.39 -14.38
C GLN A 41 -4.08 10.29 -15.44
N SER A 42 -2.96 10.07 -16.14
CA SER A 42 -2.85 9.02 -17.16
C SER A 42 -2.93 7.63 -16.54
N ALA A 43 -2.26 7.41 -15.41
CA ALA A 43 -2.33 6.15 -14.68
C ALA A 43 -3.73 5.89 -14.12
N ARG A 44 -4.38 6.90 -13.53
CA ARG A 44 -5.77 6.78 -13.06
C ARG A 44 -6.74 6.42 -14.19
N THR A 45 -6.59 7.08 -15.34
CA THR A 45 -7.40 6.81 -16.54
C THR A 45 -7.19 5.39 -17.02
N TRP A 46 -5.94 4.93 -17.06
CA TRP A 46 -5.60 3.56 -17.44
C TRP A 46 -6.22 2.53 -16.48
N ILE A 47 -6.09 2.74 -15.17
CA ILE A 47 -6.67 1.86 -14.14
C ILE A 47 -8.19 1.79 -14.28
N ALA A 48 -8.86 2.95 -14.35
CA ALA A 48 -10.31 3.00 -14.51
C ALA A 48 -10.78 2.27 -15.78
N LYS A 49 -10.06 2.45 -16.90
CA LYS A 49 -10.39 1.82 -18.19
C LYS A 49 -10.12 0.32 -18.21
N LYS A 50 -9.07 -0.15 -17.53
CA LYS A 50 -8.61 -1.55 -17.60
C LYS A 50 -9.16 -2.44 -16.50
N LEU A 51 -9.26 -1.90 -15.29
CA LEU A 51 -9.61 -2.66 -14.09
C LEU A 51 -10.95 -2.23 -13.52
N GLY A 52 -11.32 -0.97 -13.68
CA GLY A 52 -12.57 -0.41 -13.15
C GLY A 52 -12.34 0.67 -12.09
N ASN A 53 -13.38 1.45 -11.82
CA ASN A 53 -13.31 2.57 -10.88
C ASN A 53 -13.16 2.10 -9.42
N GLU A 54 -13.61 0.89 -9.09
CA GLU A 54 -13.41 0.28 -7.77
C GLU A 54 -11.92 0.07 -7.43
N TYR A 55 -11.06 -0.18 -8.42
CA TYR A 55 -9.62 -0.36 -8.19
C TYR A 55 -8.92 0.95 -7.82
N LEU A 56 -9.42 2.10 -8.28
CA LEU A 56 -8.96 3.40 -7.78
C LEU A 56 -9.28 3.55 -6.29
N LYS A 57 -10.49 3.17 -5.88
CA LYS A 57 -10.91 3.23 -4.46
C LYS A 57 -10.10 2.27 -3.58
N ILE A 58 -9.80 1.07 -4.09
CA ILE A 58 -8.93 0.10 -3.41
C ILE A 58 -7.53 0.70 -3.21
N GLY A 59 -6.94 1.28 -4.26
CA GLY A 59 -5.64 1.96 -4.19
C GLY A 59 -5.64 3.10 -3.18
N GLU A 60 -6.67 3.95 -3.18
CA GLU A 60 -6.82 5.05 -2.23
C GLU A 60 -6.92 4.54 -0.78
N LYS A 61 -7.68 3.47 -0.54
CA LYS A 61 -7.81 2.84 0.78
C LYS A 61 -6.50 2.21 1.25
N LEU A 62 -5.77 1.54 0.36
CA LEU A 62 -4.44 0.98 0.65
C LEU A 62 -3.46 2.09 1.03
N LEU A 63 -3.44 3.19 0.28
CA LEU A 63 -2.55 4.33 0.54
C LEU A 63 -2.86 4.99 1.90
N LYS A 64 -4.14 5.12 2.29
CA LYS A 64 -4.55 5.60 3.61
C LYS A 64 -4.06 4.67 4.73
N THR A 65 -4.31 3.36 4.57
CA THR A 65 -3.86 2.34 5.52
C THR A 65 -2.33 2.35 5.70
N MET A 66 -1.58 2.55 4.61
CA MET A 66 -0.12 2.68 4.62
C MET A 66 0.38 4.04 5.16
N ARG A 67 -0.48 5.06 5.28
CA ARG A 67 -0.13 6.33 5.94
C ARG A 67 -0.33 6.27 7.45
N GLY A 68 -1.11 5.32 7.96
CA GLY A 68 -1.42 5.22 9.39
C GLY A 68 -2.36 6.33 9.88
N VAL A 69 -3.23 6.85 8.99
CA VAL A 69 -4.22 7.90 9.25
C VAL A 69 -5.60 7.40 8.86
#